data_AF-A0A1Y4UZ16-F1
#
_entry.id   AF-A0A1Y4UZ16-F1
#
_cell.length_a   1.000
_cell.length_b   1.000
_cell.length_c   1.000
_cell.angle_alpha   90.00
_cell.angle_beta   90.00
_cell.angle_gamma   90.00
#
_symmetry.space_group_name_H-M   'P 1'
#
loop_
_entity.id
_entity.type
_entity.pdbx_description
1 polymer ?
#
loop_
_entity_poly.entity_id
_entity_poly.type
_entity_poly.pdbx_seq_one_letter_code
_entity_poly.pdbx_strand_id
1 'polypeptide(L)'
;MSYKKAAHVLPEELLRKVQEYVDGEFIYIPRASDNKKGWGETTTTRQELHDRNEQIYAEYLAGQRMEALADKYFLSLKSILVKEYSVGFPTGHKTGTAGSFLRK
;
A
#
# COMPACT_ATOMS: atom_id res chain seq x y z
N MET A 1 13.14 7.18 -10.06
CA MET A 1 14.48 7.76 -9.85
C MET A 1 15.20 7.70 -11.19
N SER A 2 15.93 8.75 -11.59
CA SER A 2 16.76 8.68 -12.78
C SER A 2 18.06 7.93 -12.48
N TYR A 3 18.56 7.19 -13.47
CA TYR A 3 19.86 6.54 -13.39
C TYR A 3 20.97 7.60 -13.26
N LYS A 4 21.91 7.36 -12.34
CA LYS A 4 23.11 8.18 -12.17
C LYS A 4 24.33 7.27 -12.22
N LYS A 5 25.33 7.63 -13.03
CA LYS A 5 26.61 6.91 -13.07
C LYS A 5 27.37 7.17 -11.77
N ALA A 6 27.82 6.10 -11.12
CA ALA A 6 28.56 6.17 -9.85
C ALA A 6 29.81 7.07 -9.96
N ALA A 7 30.55 6.99 -11.08
CA ALA A 7 31.72 7.82 -11.35
C ALA A 7 31.45 9.35 -11.41
N HIS A 8 30.19 9.77 -11.57
CA HIS A 8 29.82 11.19 -11.53
C HIS A 8 29.33 11.66 -10.15
N VAL A 9 29.12 10.73 -9.21
CA VAL A 9 28.48 11.01 -7.92
C VAL A 9 29.38 10.68 -6.74
N LEU A 10 30.23 9.64 -6.86
CA LEU A 10 31.12 9.19 -5.81
C LEU A 10 32.54 9.71 -6.04
N PRO A 11 33.27 10.10 -4.97
CA PRO A 11 34.71 10.35 -5.06
C PRO A 11 35.48 9.11 -5.54
N GLU A 12 36.59 9.32 -6.25
CA GLU A 12 37.41 8.24 -6.83
C GLU A 12 37.86 7.21 -5.79
N GLU A 13 38.37 7.66 -4.64
CA GLU A 13 38.79 6.81 -3.53
C GLU A 13 37.66 5.89 -3.02
N LEU A 14 36.42 6.41 -2.97
CA LEU A 14 35.26 5.64 -2.54
C LEU A 14 34.82 4.66 -3.63
N LEU A 15 34.83 5.09 -4.89
CA LEU A 15 34.50 4.23 -6.02
C LEU A 15 35.44 3.03 -6.08
N ARG A 16 36.76 3.25 -5.91
CA ARG A 16 37.76 2.19 -5.90
C ARG A 16 37.49 1.17 -4.79
N LYS A 17 37.16 1.64 -3.58
CA LYS A 17 36.80 0.76 -2.47
C LYS A 17 35.53 -0.03 -2.76
N VAL A 18 34.51 0.58 -3.35
CA VAL A 18 33.28 -0.15 -3.72
C VAL A 18 33.60 -1.26 -4.74
N GLN A 19 34.47 -0.99 -5.71
CA GLN A 19 34.91 -1.98 -6.71
C GLN A 19 35.69 -3.15 -6.11
N GLU A 20 36.35 -2.98 -4.95
CA GLU A 20 36.97 -4.10 -4.22
C GLU A 20 35.92 -5.12 -3.70
N TYR A 21 34.68 -4.68 -3.48
CA TYR A 21 33.58 -5.55 -3.03
C TYR A 21 32.67 -6.01 -4.16
N VAL A 22 32.42 -5.14 -5.14
CA VAL A 22 31.48 -5.37 -6.24
C VAL A 22 31.94 -4.57 -7.48
N ASP A 23 32.27 -5.25 -8.57
CA ASP A 23 32.67 -4.64 -9.85
C ASP A 23 31.73 -5.08 -10.99
N GLY A 24 31.27 -4.12 -11.79
CA GLY A 24 30.36 -4.38 -12.92
C GLY A 24 28.88 -4.62 -12.57
N GLU A 25 28.48 -4.52 -11.30
CA GLU A 25 27.09 -4.76 -10.87
C GLU A 25 26.35 -3.50 -10.39
N PHE A 26 25.02 -3.63 -10.23
CA PHE A 26 24.18 -2.56 -9.69
C PHE A 26 24.02 -2.70 -8.17
N ILE A 27 24.37 -1.63 -7.44
CA ILE A 27 24.20 -1.54 -5.99
C ILE A 27 23.12 -0.51 -5.66
N TYR A 28 22.18 -0.88 -4.79
CA TYR A 28 21.20 0.04 -4.24
C TYR A 28 21.75 0.73 -3.00
N ILE A 29 21.81 2.07 -3.02
CA ILE A 29 22.13 2.88 -1.84
C ILE A 29 20.80 3.32 -1.20
N PRO A 30 20.45 2.82 -0.01
CA PRO A 30 19.23 3.24 0.67
C PRO A 30 19.29 4.72 1.03
N ARG A 31 18.13 5.38 1.11
CA ARG A 31 18.07 6.76 1.61
C ARG A 31 18.57 6.82 3.05
N ALA A 32 19.42 7.80 3.33
CA ALA A 32 19.80 8.15 4.69
C ALA A 32 18.54 8.35 5.56
N SER A 33 18.60 7.93 6.82
CA SER A 33 17.48 7.98 7.77
C SER A 33 16.76 9.32 7.77
N ASP A 34 17.54 10.40 7.68
CA ASP A 34 17.07 11.78 7.84
C ASP A 34 16.42 12.32 6.55
N ASN A 35 16.61 11.61 5.43
CA ASN A 35 16.04 11.90 4.12
C ASN A 35 15.02 10.83 3.68
N LYS A 36 14.58 9.98 4.61
CA LYS A 36 13.50 9.02 4.36
C LYS A 36 12.23 9.80 4.14
N LYS A 37 11.91 10.06 2.87
CA LYS A 37 10.56 10.50 2.54
C LYS A 37 9.58 9.39 2.90
N GLY A 38 8.52 9.75 3.62
CA GLY A 38 7.42 8.83 3.89
C GLY A 38 6.90 8.22 2.58
N TRP A 39 6.41 6.99 2.64
CA TRP A 39 5.78 6.37 1.47
C TRP A 39 4.65 7.30 0.98
N GLY A 40 4.71 7.71 -0.29
CA GLY A 40 3.74 8.63 -0.89
C GLY A 40 3.93 10.13 -0.60
N GLU A 41 5.01 10.55 0.06
CA GLU A 41 5.24 11.98 0.40
C GLU A 41 5.66 12.86 -0.80
N THR A 42 5.94 12.26 -1.97
CA THR A 42 6.29 13.02 -3.19
C THR A 42 5.20 12.95 -4.26
N THR A 43 4.07 12.27 -4.01
CA THR A 43 3.00 12.08 -4.99
C THR A 43 1.62 12.31 -4.37
N THR A 44 0.72 12.97 -5.12
CA THR A 44 -0.69 13.15 -4.72
C THR A 44 -1.42 11.83 -4.51
N THR A 45 -0.88 10.74 -5.04
CA THR A 45 -1.37 9.37 -4.90
C THR A 45 -1.68 8.98 -3.46
N ARG A 46 -0.90 9.43 -2.47
CA ARG A 46 -1.21 9.09 -1.07
C ARG A 46 -2.53 9.71 -0.61
N GLN A 47 -2.75 10.97 -0.97
CA GLN A 47 -3.98 11.69 -0.65
C GLN A 47 -5.17 11.09 -1.41
N GLU A 48 -5.02 10.87 -2.72
CA GLU A 48 -6.06 10.24 -3.54
C GLU A 48 -6.47 8.85 -3.02
N LEU A 49 -5.48 8.05 -2.57
CA LEU A 49 -5.75 6.75 -1.97
C LEU A 49 -6.45 6.89 -0.63
N HIS A 50 -6.10 7.89 0.18
CA HIS A 50 -6.73 8.17 1.47
C HIS A 50 -8.20 8.57 1.28
N ASP A 51 -8.47 9.59 0.47
CA ASP A 51 -9.81 10.12 0.22
C ASP A 51 -10.73 9.03 -0.36
N ARG A 52 -10.21 8.23 -1.29
CA ARG A 52 -10.95 7.06 -1.81
C ARG A 52 -11.27 6.05 -0.70
N ASN A 53 -10.35 5.79 0.22
CA ASN A 53 -10.58 4.82 1.29
C ASN A 53 -11.63 5.33 2.28
N GLU A 54 -11.61 6.63 2.61
CA GLU A 54 -12.66 7.26 3.44
C GLU A 54 -14.04 7.18 2.76
N GLN A 55 -14.10 7.45 1.45
CA GLN A 55 -15.36 7.34 0.70
C GLN A 55 -15.89 5.90 0.66
N ILE A 56 -15.03 4.91 0.41
CA ILE A 56 -15.40 3.48 0.45
C ILE A 56 -16.00 3.14 1.82
N TYR A 57 -15.40 3.66 2.90
CA TYR A 57 -15.87 3.40 4.25
C TYR A 57 -17.22 4.06 4.54
N ALA A 58 -17.39 5.33 4.17
CA ALA A 58 -18.66 6.04 4.33
C ALA A 58 -19.81 5.35 3.57
N GLU A 59 -19.56 4.88 2.35
CA GLU A 59 -20.55 4.15 1.56
C GLU A 59 -20.88 2.77 2.14
N TYR A 60 -19.89 2.08 2.71
CA TYR A 60 -20.15 0.85 3.45
C TYR A 60 -21.03 1.11 4.67
N LEU A 61 -20.74 2.14 5.48
CA LEU A 61 -21.56 2.51 6.64
C LEU A 61 -22.99 2.90 6.24
N ALA A 62 -23.18 3.42 5.02
CA ALA A 62 -24.49 3.66 4.42
C ALA A 62 -25.21 2.39 3.94
N GLY A 63 -24.63 1.20 4.16
CA GLY A 63 -25.24 -0.11 3.86
C GLY A 63 -24.86 -0.71 2.51
N GLN A 64 -23.89 -0.14 1.79
CA GLN A 64 -23.41 -0.74 0.53
C GLN A 64 -22.70 -2.07 0.78
N ARG A 65 -23.02 -3.05 -0.06
CA ARG A 65 -22.37 -4.36 -0.01
C ARG A 65 -20.92 -4.28 -0.48
N MET A 66 -20.05 -5.07 0.13
CA MET A 66 -18.61 -5.09 -0.19
C MET A 66 -18.34 -5.48 -1.65
N GLU A 67 -19.16 -6.37 -2.22
CA GLU A 67 -19.07 -6.76 -3.63
C GLU A 67 -19.38 -5.59 -4.57
N ALA A 68 -20.41 -4.79 -4.25
CA ALA A 68 -20.76 -3.61 -5.03
C ALA A 68 -19.68 -2.52 -4.94
N LEU A 69 -19.05 -2.36 -3.77
CA LEU A 69 -17.92 -1.45 -3.60
C LEU A 69 -16.67 -1.94 -4.36
N ALA A 70 -16.41 -3.25 -4.38
CA ALA A 70 -15.32 -3.84 -5.14
C ALA A 70 -15.48 -3.50 -6.64
N ASP A 71 -16.68 -3.70 -7.19
CA ASP A 71 -16.98 -3.37 -8.59
C ASP A 71 -16.88 -1.86 -8.86
N LYS A 72 -17.50 -1.03 -8.00
CA LYS A 72 -17.51 0.44 -8.16
C LYS A 72 -16.11 1.06 -8.16
N TYR A 73 -15.21 0.56 -7.32
CA TYR A 73 -13.86 1.10 -7.19
C TYR A 73 -12.82 0.33 -7.99
N PHE A 74 -13.23 -0.68 -8.77
CA PHE A 74 -12.35 -1.57 -9.52
C PHE A 74 -11.26 -2.20 -8.64
N LEU A 75 -11.67 -2.67 -7.46
CA LEU A 75 -10.80 -3.29 -6.47
C LEU A 75 -11.22 -4.73 -6.22
N SER A 76 -10.27 -5.59 -5.88
CA SER A 76 -10.62 -6.94 -5.44
C SER A 76 -11.39 -6.87 -4.11
N LEU A 77 -12.28 -7.84 -3.86
CA LEU A 77 -12.97 -7.96 -2.57
C LEU A 77 -11.98 -7.99 -1.40
N LYS A 78 -10.85 -8.68 -1.57
CA LYS A 78 -9.74 -8.71 -0.60
C LYS A 78 -9.16 -7.32 -0.35
N SER A 79 -9.04 -6.48 -1.39
CA SER A 79 -8.53 -5.11 -1.25
C SER A 79 -9.52 -4.20 -0.51
N ILE A 80 -10.83 -4.42 -0.66
CA ILE A 80 -11.86 -3.74 0.13
C ILE A 80 -11.77 -4.18 1.61
N LEU A 81 -11.62 -5.49 1.87
CA LEU A 81 -11.44 -6.06 3.21
C LEU A 81 -10.12 -5.63 3.89
N VAL A 82 -9.01 -5.46 3.17
CA VAL A 82 -7.75 -5.01 3.80
C VAL A 82 -7.83 -3.55 4.25
N LYS A 83 -8.64 -2.74 3.57
CA LYS A 83 -8.88 -1.34 3.98
C LYS A 83 -9.70 -1.25 5.27
N GLU A 84 -10.45 -2.30 5.63
CA GLU A 84 -11.14 -2.47 6.92
C GLU A 84 -10.19 -2.25 8.11
N TYR A 85 -8.95 -2.72 8.02
CA TYR A 85 -7.98 -2.67 9.12
C TYR A 85 -7.24 -1.34 9.26
N SER A 86 -7.33 -0.44 8.26
CA SER A 86 -6.54 0.80 8.24
C SER A 86 -7.33 2.05 8.64
N VAL A 87 -8.67 2.00 8.62
CA VAL A 87 -9.56 3.15 8.92
C VAL A 87 -10.55 2.92 10.08
N GLY A 88 -10.41 1.83 10.85
CA GLY A 88 -11.22 1.61 12.05
C GLY A 88 -12.68 1.25 11.76
N PHE A 89 -12.89 0.22 10.94
CA PHE A 89 -14.20 -0.37 10.68
C PHE A 89 -14.73 -1.10 11.94
N PRO A 90 -15.96 -0.83 12.41
CA PRO A 90 -16.56 -1.63 13.47
C PRO A 90 -16.92 -3.01 12.92
N THR A 91 -16.28 -4.05 13.45
CA THR A 91 -16.64 -5.43 13.20
C THR A 91 -18.03 -5.72 13.79
N GLY A 92 -19.08 -5.69 12.97
CA GLY A 92 -20.38 -6.15 13.43
C GLY A 92 -21.56 -5.81 12.55
N HIS A 93 -21.87 -6.69 11.59
CA HIS A 93 -23.24 -7.15 11.40
C HIS A 93 -23.24 -8.59 10.87
N LYS A 94 -23.41 -9.53 11.80
CA LYS A 94 -23.91 -10.87 11.49
C LYS A 94 -25.38 -10.71 11.11
N THR A 95 -25.77 -11.01 9.88
CA THR A 95 -27.16 -11.38 9.60
C THR A 95 -27.24 -12.90 9.64
N GLY A 96 -27.77 -13.39 10.77
CA GLY A 96 -28.20 -14.78 10.88
C GLY A 96 -29.45 -14.99 10.04
N THR A 97 -29.42 -15.98 9.16
CA THR A 97 -30.64 -16.67 8.72
C THR A 97 -30.68 -17.99 9.45
N ALA A 98 -31.43 -18.04 10.55
CA ALA A 98 -31.87 -19.29 11.14
C ALA A 98 -32.93 -19.90 10.19
N GLY A 99 -32.56 -20.97 9.51
CA GLY A 99 -33.48 -21.83 8.75
C GLY A 99 -33.34 -23.25 9.27
N SER A 100 -34.27 -23.63 10.14
CA SER A 100 -34.50 -24.96 10.69
C SER A 100 -34.42 -26.09 9.65
N PHE A 101 -33.70 -27.17 9.93
CA PHE A 101 -34.13 -28.51 9.52
C PHE A 101 -33.71 -29.56 10.57
N LEU A 102 -34.64 -30.46 10.83
CA LEU A 102 -34.80 -31.26 12.04
C LEU A 102 -33.75 -32.38 12.19
N ARG A 103 -33.50 -32.72 13.46
CA ARG A 103 -33.08 -34.05 13.89
C ARG A 103 -34.16 -35.07 13.49
N LYS A 104 -33.76 -36.14 12.81
CA LYS A 104 -33.95 -37.53 13.25
C LYS A 104 -32.87 -38.38 12.61
#